data_AF-Q1N230-F1
#
_entry.id   AF-Q1N230-F1
#
_cell.length_a   1.000
_cell.length_b   1.000
_cell.length_c   1.000
_cell.angle_alpha   90.00
_cell.angle_beta   90.00
_cell.angle_gamma   90.00
#
_symmetry.space_group_name_H-M   'P 1'
#
loop_
_entity.id
_entity.type
_entity.pdbx_description
1 polymer ?
#
loop_
_entity_poly.entity_id
_entity_poly.type
_entity_poly.pdbx_seq_one_letter_code
_entity_poly.pdbx_strand_id
1 'polypeptide(L)'
;MSMLKFLFKKKKPSLEKEDGSPKTSGELIAEVTDGANLVDGKQTWEIAEDSKHDIEAMKRCCDAELKTMDKSGLVPAPYYFERVAILSRKAKNYKQEVFYCEQYIEKVEAFYSKVGSESVADVRKGPRYQAIVKRLPKARELYAKQCT
;
A
#
# COMPACT_ATOMS: atom_id res chain seq x y z
N MET A 1 18.42 -1.47 9.58
CA MET A 1 18.02 -0.45 10.60
C MET A 1 16.56 -0.74 10.98
N SER A 2 16.18 -0.68 12.26
CA SER A 2 14.80 -0.96 12.68
C SER A 2 13.82 0.09 12.12
N MET A 3 12.64 -0.35 11.65
CA MET A 3 11.54 0.49 11.11
C MET A 3 11.19 1.66 12.04
N LEU A 4 11.28 1.44 13.35
CA LEU A 4 11.08 2.48 14.38
C LEU A 4 12.09 3.63 14.29
N LYS A 5 13.37 3.36 13.99
CA LYS A 5 14.41 4.41 13.90
C LYS A 5 14.16 5.41 12.77
N PHE A 6 13.44 5.02 11.71
CA PHE A 6 13.11 5.92 10.61
C PHE A 6 11.93 6.82 10.96
N LEU A 7 10.89 6.26 11.59
CA LEU A 7 9.73 7.01 12.09
C LEU A 7 10.15 8.09 13.10
N PHE A 8 11.04 7.75 14.05
CA PHE A 8 11.57 8.68 15.06
C PHE A 8 12.48 9.80 14.51
N LYS A 9 12.95 9.71 13.26
CA LYS A 9 13.81 10.74 12.64
C LYS A 9 13.02 11.94 12.12
N LYS A 10 11.73 11.78 11.75
CA LYS A 10 10.90 12.86 11.17
C LYS A 10 10.07 13.61 12.20
N LYS A 11 9.52 12.89 13.18
CA LYS A 11 8.75 13.40 14.32
C LYS A 11 9.03 12.44 15.49
N LYS A 12 8.99 12.91 16.74
CA LYS A 12 9.04 12.02 17.92
C LYS A 12 7.61 11.74 18.37
N PRO A 13 6.92 10.73 17.80
CA PRO A 13 5.57 10.42 18.22
C PRO A 13 5.58 9.91 19.66
N SER A 14 4.54 10.24 20.43
CA SER A 14 4.37 9.63 21.75
C SER A 14 4.12 8.12 21.59
N LEU A 15 4.85 7.30 22.35
CA LEU A 15 4.68 5.84 22.35
C LEU A 15 3.45 5.38 23.11
N GLU A 16 2.91 6.24 23.97
CA GLU A 16 1.78 5.96 24.86
C GLU A 16 0.59 6.83 24.48
N LYS A 17 -0.61 6.29 24.70
CA LYS A 17 -1.89 6.99 24.64
C LYS A 17 -2.09 7.81 25.92
N GLU A 18 -3.11 8.67 25.95
CA GLU A 18 -3.43 9.48 27.14
C GLU A 18 -3.81 8.64 28.37
N ASP A 19 -4.26 7.39 28.15
CA ASP A 19 -4.58 6.42 29.20
C ASP A 19 -3.37 5.57 29.67
N GLY A 20 -2.17 5.83 29.13
CA GLY A 20 -0.95 5.09 29.44
C GLY A 20 -0.78 3.75 28.72
N SER A 21 -1.72 3.36 27.83
CA SER A 21 -1.57 2.16 27.00
C SER A 21 -0.63 2.40 25.81
N PRO A 22 0.10 1.37 25.32
CA PRO A 22 1.00 1.54 24.18
C PRO A 22 0.22 1.76 22.87
N LYS A 23 0.72 2.67 22.02
CA LYS A 23 0.17 2.89 20.68
C LYS A 23 0.51 1.74 19.74
N THR A 24 -0.44 1.42 18.88
CA THR A 24 -0.26 0.50 17.75
C THR A 24 0.65 1.12 16.69
N SER A 25 1.22 0.27 15.83
CA SER A 25 2.01 0.74 14.68
C SER A 25 1.22 1.67 13.76
N GLY A 26 -0.09 1.42 13.58
CA GLY A 26 -0.98 2.28 12.80
C GLY A 26 -1.17 3.67 13.39
N GLU A 27 -1.31 3.77 14.72
CA GLU A 27 -1.42 5.05 15.43
C GLU A 27 -0.11 5.85 15.37
N LEU A 28 1.04 5.18 15.52
CA LEU A 28 2.35 5.82 15.39
C LEU A 28 2.58 6.36 13.96
N ILE A 29 2.20 5.59 12.94
CA ILE A 29 2.30 6.03 11.54
C ILE A 29 1.37 7.20 11.27
N ALA A 30 0.15 7.19 11.82
CA ALA A 30 -0.79 8.31 11.68
C ALA A 30 -0.24 9.60 12.27
N GLU A 31 0.37 9.54 13.45
CA GLU A 31 0.97 10.72 14.09
C GLU A 31 2.17 11.28 13.31
N VAL A 32 3.00 10.41 12.74
CA VAL A 32 4.18 10.79 11.94
C VAL A 32 3.80 11.29 10.55
N THR A 33 2.66 10.88 10.02
CA THR A 33 2.21 11.24 8.66
C THR A 33 1.06 12.23 8.62
N ASP A 34 0.69 12.82 9.76
CA ASP A 34 -0.48 13.69 9.92
C ASP A 34 -1.75 13.03 9.32
N GLY A 35 -1.96 11.75 9.66
CA GLY A 35 -3.11 10.95 9.25
C GLY A 35 -3.12 10.49 7.80
N ALA A 36 -1.98 10.47 7.09
CA ALA A 36 -1.98 10.07 5.68
C ALA A 36 -2.36 8.60 5.43
N ASN A 37 -2.22 7.75 6.45
CA ASN A 37 -2.66 6.36 6.47
C ASN A 37 -4.12 6.19 6.91
N LEU A 38 -4.85 7.28 7.14
CA LEU A 38 -6.26 7.24 7.46
C LEU A 38 -7.11 7.42 6.20
N VAL A 39 -8.11 6.56 6.03
CA VAL A 39 -9.16 6.70 5.03
C VAL A 39 -10.46 6.88 5.80
N ASP A 40 -11.19 7.96 5.54
CA ASP A 40 -12.45 8.27 6.25
C ASP A 40 -12.31 8.27 7.79
N GLY A 41 -11.12 8.67 8.29
CA GLY A 41 -10.78 8.69 9.72
C GLY A 41 -10.41 7.34 10.33
N LYS A 42 -10.47 6.26 9.55
CA LYS A 42 -10.14 4.88 9.96
C LYS A 42 -8.81 4.42 9.38
N GLN A 43 -8.17 3.47 10.04
CA GLN A 43 -6.96 2.86 9.50
C GLN A 43 -7.27 2.05 8.24
N THR A 44 -6.33 1.98 7.29
CA THR A 44 -6.53 1.25 6.03
C THR A 44 -6.90 -0.23 6.24
N TRP A 45 -6.41 -0.86 7.32
CA TRP A 45 -6.70 -2.26 7.65
C TRP A 45 -8.13 -2.46 8.17
N GLU A 46 -8.67 -1.51 8.95
CA GLU A 46 -10.06 -1.55 9.44
C GLU A 46 -11.04 -1.52 8.26
N ILE A 47 -10.78 -0.65 7.28
CA ILE A 47 -11.62 -0.58 6.07
C ILE A 47 -11.49 -1.85 5.23
N ALA A 48 -10.31 -2.47 5.20
CA ALA A 48 -10.12 -3.72 4.49
C ALA A 48 -10.87 -4.90 5.11
N GLU A 49 -11.09 -4.93 6.42
CA GLU A 49 -11.89 -5.99 7.04
C GLU A 49 -13.36 -5.91 6.60
N ASP A 50 -13.94 -4.71 6.68
CA ASP A 50 -15.35 -4.47 6.38
C ASP A 50 -15.66 -4.38 4.88
N SER A 51 -14.72 -3.84 4.09
CA SER A 51 -14.97 -3.37 2.72
C SER A 51 -14.02 -3.97 1.67
N LYS A 52 -13.41 -5.14 1.90
CA LYS A 52 -12.51 -5.81 0.92
C LYS A 52 -13.10 -6.08 -0.46
N HIS A 53 -14.42 -6.00 -0.60
CA HIS A 53 -15.16 -6.20 -1.84
C HIS A 53 -15.64 -4.89 -2.48
N ASP A 54 -15.51 -3.76 -1.79
CA ASP A 54 -15.76 -2.44 -2.35
C ASP A 54 -14.48 -1.94 -3.02
N ILE A 55 -14.56 -1.77 -4.34
CA ILE A 55 -13.43 -1.33 -5.14
C ILE A 55 -13.05 0.12 -4.84
N GLU A 56 -14.01 1.00 -4.57
CA GLU A 56 -13.73 2.40 -4.28
C GLU A 56 -13.05 2.55 -2.92
N ALA A 57 -13.47 1.77 -1.92
CA ALA A 57 -12.78 1.70 -0.64
C ALA A 57 -11.32 1.25 -0.80
N MET A 58 -11.09 0.18 -1.58
CA MET A 58 -9.73 -0.33 -1.79
C MET A 58 -8.83 0.64 -2.56
N LYS A 59 -9.38 1.41 -3.51
CA LYS A 59 -8.65 2.48 -4.21
C LYS A 59 -8.23 3.60 -3.24
N ARG A 60 -9.13 4.04 -2.35
CA ARG A 60 -8.79 5.03 -1.32
C ARG A 60 -7.68 4.51 -0.40
N CYS A 61 -7.68 3.22 -0.06
CA CYS A 61 -6.57 2.61 0.66
C CYS A 61 -5.26 2.64 -0.14
N CYS A 62 -5.26 2.34 -1.44
CA CYS A 62 -4.06 2.48 -2.28
C CYS A 62 -3.51 3.92 -2.23
N ASP A 63 -4.38 4.93 -2.34
CA ASP A 63 -3.96 6.34 -2.30
C ASP A 63 -3.37 6.73 -0.94
N ALA A 64 -3.95 6.24 0.15
CA ALA A 64 -3.44 6.44 1.51
C ALA A 64 -2.07 5.79 1.70
N GLU A 65 -1.86 4.58 1.18
CA GLU A 65 -0.56 3.89 1.24
C GLU A 65 0.53 4.66 0.46
N LEU A 66 0.20 5.21 -0.73
CA LEU A 66 1.15 6.01 -1.50
C LEU A 66 1.50 7.33 -0.80
N LYS A 67 0.49 8.04 -0.26
CA LYS A 67 0.72 9.25 0.55
C LYS A 67 1.57 8.93 1.79
N THR A 68 1.31 7.79 2.41
CA THR A 68 2.08 7.30 3.56
C THR A 68 3.51 7.01 3.16
N MET A 69 3.76 6.40 2.00
CA MET A 69 5.11 6.19 1.49
C MET A 69 5.87 7.52 1.30
N ASP A 70 5.23 8.50 0.69
CA ASP A 70 5.86 9.80 0.43
C ASP A 70 6.21 10.53 1.76
N LYS A 71 5.34 10.43 2.77
CA LYS A 71 5.54 11.09 4.07
C LYS A 71 6.44 10.31 5.03
N SER A 72 6.29 9.00 5.13
CA SER A 72 6.99 8.15 6.13
C SER A 72 8.18 7.39 5.57
N GLY A 73 8.38 7.36 4.25
CA GLY A 73 9.42 6.53 3.63
C GLY A 73 9.21 5.03 3.83
N LEU A 74 7.98 4.61 4.13
CA LEU A 74 7.61 3.20 4.26
C LEU A 74 7.09 2.68 2.92
N VAL A 75 7.43 1.44 2.59
CA VAL A 75 6.94 0.81 1.36
C VAL A 75 5.43 0.55 1.48
N PRO A 76 4.62 0.89 0.46
CA PRO A 76 3.18 0.69 0.51
C PRO A 76 2.83 -0.80 0.63
N ALA A 77 1.78 -1.11 1.38
CA ALA A 77 1.33 -2.48 1.55
C ALA A 77 0.73 -3.06 0.24
N PRO A 78 1.16 -4.25 -0.22
CA PRO A 78 0.67 -4.84 -1.48
C PRO A 78 -0.80 -5.25 -1.45
N TYR A 79 -1.39 -5.44 -0.27
CA TYR A 79 -2.73 -6.00 -0.10
C TYR A 79 -3.80 -5.22 -0.87
N TYR A 80 -3.83 -3.90 -0.74
CA TYR A 80 -4.87 -3.07 -1.33
C TYR A 80 -4.76 -3.04 -2.86
N PHE A 81 -3.54 -2.94 -3.40
CA PHE A 81 -3.28 -2.99 -4.83
C PHE A 81 -3.68 -4.34 -5.44
N GLU A 82 -3.34 -5.45 -4.77
CA GLU A 82 -3.77 -6.77 -5.19
C GLU A 82 -5.30 -6.90 -5.18
N ARG A 83 -5.97 -6.34 -4.16
CA ARG A 83 -7.43 -6.32 -4.08
C ARG A 83 -8.07 -5.52 -5.20
N VAL A 84 -7.59 -4.30 -5.49
CA VAL A 84 -8.08 -3.49 -6.61
C VAL A 84 -7.89 -4.23 -7.93
N ALA A 85 -6.74 -4.88 -8.16
CA ALA A 85 -6.50 -5.68 -9.36
C ALA A 85 -7.49 -6.86 -9.50
N ILE A 86 -7.75 -7.59 -8.40
CA ILE A 86 -8.75 -8.68 -8.38
C ILE A 86 -10.15 -8.17 -8.72
N LEU A 87 -10.59 -7.08 -8.08
CA LEU A 87 -11.92 -6.51 -8.28
C LEU A 87 -12.07 -5.94 -9.70
N SER A 88 -11.03 -5.28 -10.22
CA SER A 88 -10.96 -4.78 -11.59
C SER A 88 -11.14 -5.89 -12.61
N ARG A 89 -10.45 -7.03 -12.42
CA ARG A 89 -10.61 -8.21 -13.29
C ARG A 89 -12.02 -8.78 -13.24
N LYS A 90 -12.63 -8.89 -12.05
CA LYS A 90 -14.03 -9.35 -11.91
C LYS A 90 -15.00 -8.44 -12.66
N ALA A 91 -14.76 -7.13 -12.62
CA ALA A 91 -15.54 -6.13 -13.35
C ALA A 91 -15.19 -6.02 -14.85
N LYS A 92 -14.26 -6.86 -15.36
CA LYS A 92 -13.70 -6.78 -16.73
C LYS A 92 -13.09 -5.40 -17.05
N ASN A 93 -12.69 -4.64 -16.04
CA ASN A 93 -11.99 -3.37 -16.20
C ASN A 93 -10.48 -3.61 -16.26
N TYR A 94 -10.00 -4.16 -17.37
CA TYR A 94 -8.60 -4.53 -17.52
C TYR A 94 -7.66 -3.32 -17.54
N LYS A 95 -8.14 -2.16 -18.01
CA LYS A 95 -7.40 -0.88 -17.93
C LYS A 95 -7.01 -0.55 -16.50
N GLN A 96 -7.97 -0.67 -15.58
CA GLN A 96 -7.75 -0.39 -14.16
C GLN A 96 -6.87 -1.46 -13.50
N GLU A 97 -7.04 -2.74 -13.85
CA GLU A 97 -6.16 -3.80 -13.37
C GLU A 97 -4.70 -3.51 -13.76
N VAL A 98 -4.45 -3.15 -15.02
CA VAL A 98 -3.11 -2.78 -15.51
C VAL A 98 -2.56 -1.58 -14.73
N PHE A 99 -3.34 -0.50 -14.64
CA PHE A 99 -2.92 0.73 -13.96
C PHE A 99 -2.45 0.50 -12.52
N TYR A 100 -3.23 -0.20 -11.69
CA TYR A 100 -2.87 -0.41 -10.28
C TYR A 100 -1.72 -1.40 -10.11
N CYS A 101 -1.62 -2.41 -10.98
CA CYS A 101 -0.46 -3.32 -10.99
C CYS A 101 0.83 -2.58 -11.34
N GLU A 102 0.81 -1.78 -12.42
CA GLU A 102 1.97 -0.99 -12.87
C GLU A 102 2.38 0.04 -11.82
N GLN A 103 1.43 0.83 -11.33
CA GLN A 103 1.70 1.85 -10.32
C GLN A 103 2.37 1.26 -9.09
N TYR A 104 1.90 0.12 -8.59
CA TYR A 104 2.50 -0.52 -7.41
C TYR A 104 3.93 -1.00 -7.69
N ILE A 105 4.14 -1.73 -8.80
CA ILE A 105 5.45 -2.24 -9.18
C ILE A 105 6.45 -1.09 -9.34
N GLU A 106 6.08 -0.04 -10.09
CA GLU A 106 6.93 1.13 -10.32
C GLU A 106 7.33 1.82 -9.02
N LYS A 107 6.39 2.04 -8.10
CA LYS A 107 6.65 2.73 -6.83
C LYS A 107 7.56 1.90 -5.92
N VAL A 108 7.35 0.59 -5.86
CA VAL A 108 8.17 -0.34 -5.06
C VAL A 108 9.58 -0.45 -5.64
N GLU A 109 9.73 -0.63 -6.95
CA GLU A 109 11.06 -0.68 -7.58
C GLU A 109 11.80 0.65 -7.39
N ALA A 110 11.13 1.79 -7.62
CA ALA A 110 11.72 3.11 -7.39
C ALA A 110 12.16 3.33 -5.93
N PHE A 111 11.43 2.76 -4.95
CA PHE A 111 11.83 2.80 -3.56
C PHE A 111 13.15 2.03 -3.32
N TYR A 112 13.22 0.77 -3.76
CA TYR A 112 14.41 -0.06 -3.54
C TYR A 112 15.62 0.37 -4.37
N SER A 113 15.43 0.99 -5.54
CA SER A 113 16.52 1.62 -6.30
C SER A 113 17.18 2.78 -5.54
N LYS A 114 16.44 3.46 -4.63
CA LYS A 114 16.96 4.58 -3.84
C LYS A 114 17.53 4.15 -2.49
N VAL A 115 16.85 3.24 -1.80
CA VAL A 115 17.15 2.89 -0.40
C VAL A 115 18.04 1.65 -0.28
N GLY A 116 18.12 0.82 -1.32
CA GLY A 116 18.72 -0.51 -1.26
C GLY A 116 17.84 -1.51 -0.49
N SER A 117 18.16 -2.81 -0.59
CA SER A 117 17.36 -3.89 0.01
C SER A 117 18.05 -4.58 1.20
N GLU A 118 19.25 -4.15 1.58
CA GLU A 118 20.12 -4.89 2.50
C GLU A 118 19.72 -4.77 3.99
N SER A 119 18.83 -3.84 4.34
CA SER A 119 18.57 -3.48 5.74
C SER A 119 17.10 -3.54 6.19
N VAL A 120 16.19 -3.91 5.29
CA VAL A 120 14.73 -3.99 5.49
C VAL A 120 14.19 -5.22 4.74
N ALA A 121 13.12 -5.85 5.23
CA ALA A 121 12.44 -6.92 4.49
C ALA A 121 12.07 -6.44 3.08
N ASP A 122 12.55 -7.14 2.06
CA ASP A 122 12.28 -6.83 0.65
C ASP A 122 10.86 -7.31 0.29
N VAL A 123 9.91 -6.39 0.20
CA VAL A 123 8.51 -6.74 -0.13
C VAL A 123 8.38 -7.37 -1.50
N ARG A 124 9.37 -7.16 -2.41
CA ARG A 124 9.39 -7.78 -3.73
C ARG A 124 9.53 -9.30 -3.66
N LYS A 125 10.13 -9.82 -2.57
CA LYS A 125 10.22 -11.25 -2.30
C LYS A 125 8.93 -11.83 -1.70
N GLY A 126 7.98 -10.97 -1.32
CA GLY A 126 6.71 -11.37 -0.71
C GLY A 126 5.71 -11.97 -1.71
N PRO A 127 4.82 -12.88 -1.25
CA PRO A 127 3.87 -13.57 -2.13
C PRO A 127 2.90 -12.62 -2.84
N ARG A 128 2.47 -11.54 -2.18
CA ARG A 128 1.52 -10.58 -2.76
C ARG A 128 2.14 -9.73 -3.87
N TYR A 129 3.39 -9.29 -3.70
CA TYR A 129 4.11 -8.61 -4.77
C TYR A 129 4.23 -9.52 -6.00
N GLN A 130 4.65 -10.76 -5.79
CA GLN A 130 4.75 -11.75 -6.86
C GLN A 130 3.40 -12.04 -7.53
N ALA A 131 2.30 -12.03 -6.77
CA ALA A 131 0.96 -12.16 -7.33
C ALA A 131 0.59 -10.98 -8.24
N ILE A 132 0.93 -9.73 -7.86
CA ILE A 132 0.70 -8.53 -8.68
C ILE A 132 1.53 -8.61 -9.98
N VAL A 133 2.82 -8.95 -9.89
CA VAL A 133 3.69 -9.11 -11.06
C VAL A 133 3.15 -10.17 -12.02
N LYS A 134 2.68 -11.32 -11.51
CA LYS A 134 2.11 -12.40 -12.32
C LYS A 134 0.79 -12.02 -13.01
N ARG A 135 0.00 -11.10 -12.43
CA ARG A 135 -1.27 -10.64 -13.02
C ARG A 135 -1.05 -9.75 -14.24
N LEU A 136 -0.03 -8.90 -14.20
CA LEU A 136 0.16 -7.82 -15.17
C LEU A 136 0.22 -8.29 -16.64
N PRO A 137 0.97 -9.34 -17.03
CA PRO A 137 1.01 -9.80 -18.42
C PRO A 137 -0.37 -10.16 -18.96
N LYS A 138 -1.17 -10.89 -18.17
CA LYS A 138 -2.53 -11.29 -18.59
C LYS A 138 -3.51 -10.12 -18.57
N ALA A 139 -3.33 -9.15 -17.67
CA ALA A 139 -4.11 -7.92 -17.66
C ALA A 139 -3.89 -7.10 -18.94
N ARG A 140 -2.62 -6.94 -19.36
CA ARG A 140 -2.25 -6.25 -20.61
C ARG A 140 -2.82 -6.96 -21.85
N GLU A 141 -2.72 -8.29 -21.91
CA GLU A 141 -3.29 -9.07 -23.02
C GLU A 141 -4.82 -8.88 -23.14
N LEU A 142 -5.54 -8.94 -22.01
CA LEU A 142 -7.00 -8.76 -22.01
C LEU A 142 -7.39 -7.30 -22.34
N TYR A 143 -6.62 -6.33 -21.86
CA TYR A 143 -6.86 -4.93 -22.21
C TYR A 143 -6.64 -4.67 -23.70
N ALA A 144 -5.56 -5.21 -24.29
CA ALA A 144 -5.31 -5.08 -25.73
C ALA A 144 -6.46 -5.66 -26.56
N LYS A 145 -6.97 -6.84 -26.19
CA LYS A 145 -8.13 -7.49 -26.83
C LYS A 145 -9.44 -6.72 -26.68
N GLN A 146 -9.57 -5.89 -25.64
CA GLN A 146 -10.77 -5.06 -25.43
C GLN A 146 -10.73 -3.78 -26.29
N CYS A 147 -9.53 -3.34 -26.68
CA CYS A 147 -9.33 -2.15 -27.51
C CYS A 147 -9.34 -2.45 -29.02
N THR A 148 -9.31 -3.72 -29.41
CA THR A 148 -9.45 -4.22 -30.78
C THR A 148 -10.89 -4.58 -31.08
#